data_AF-A0A8J7KVR1-F1
#
_entry.id   AF-A0A8J7KVR1-F1
#
_cell.length_a   1.000
_cell.length_b   1.000
_cell.length_c   1.000
_cell.angle_alpha   90.00
_cell.angle_beta   90.00
_cell.angle_gamma   90.00
#
_symmetry.space_group_name_H-M   'P 1'
#
loop_
_entity.id
_entity.type
_entity.pdbx_description
1 polymer ?
#
loop_
_entity_poly.entity_id
_entity_poly.type
_entity_poly.pdbx_seq_one_letter_code
_entity_poly.pdbx_strand_id
1 'polypeptide(L)'
;MRLITRADDELYGLVSVAAKLGRADKVLDRLGEARLASPDDPEAAFAHALARMATLPSIQVGFEAHAEFTEVIDAFGQVLDREPRHWLARYGRARLRALIPSSYGAFTVQVSSELTHAAGDLDLLREHQAGVASQPYFASCHALAVVVDQLSGRLPDLSALRACAPVPVGLPALGAILCEPLVTLHAAGVGPEVGELLRGLYGDQPAVARVGAGA
;
A
#
# COMPACT_ATOMS: atom_id res chain seq x y z
N MET A 1 18.13 0.61 2.04
CA MET A 1 16.66 0.55 1.86
C MET A 1 16.28 -0.91 1.95
N ARG A 2 15.42 -1.28 2.90
CA ARG A 2 14.94 -2.65 3.04
C ARG A 2 13.85 -2.90 1.99
N LEU A 3 14.20 -3.72 1.00
CA LEU A 3 13.38 -4.04 -0.17
C LEU A 3 12.41 -5.20 0.12
N ILE A 4 11.42 -5.38 -0.75
CA ILE A 4 10.48 -6.50 -0.64
C ILE A 4 11.25 -7.81 -0.86
N THR A 5 11.01 -8.77 0.02
CA THR A 5 11.53 -10.13 -0.09
C THR A 5 10.40 -11.10 -0.43
N ARG A 6 10.78 -12.30 -0.87
CA ARG A 6 9.83 -13.39 -1.09
C ARG A 6 9.07 -13.77 0.18
N ALA A 7 9.72 -13.70 1.34
CA ALA A 7 9.09 -14.00 2.62
C ALA A 7 7.96 -13.02 2.96
N ASP A 8 8.08 -11.75 2.54
CA ASP A 8 7.00 -10.77 2.71
C ASP A 8 5.76 -11.15 1.91
N ASP A 9 5.95 -11.62 0.67
CA ASP A 9 4.86 -12.06 -0.20
C ASP A 9 4.18 -13.32 0.33
N GLU A 10 4.98 -14.30 0.75
CA GLU A 10 4.48 -15.55 1.34
C GLU A 10 3.72 -15.31 2.64
N LEU A 11 4.23 -14.43 3.52
CA LEU A 11 3.54 -14.04 4.75
C LEU A 11 2.21 -13.36 4.45
N TYR A 12 2.22 -12.37 3.55
CA TYR A 12 1.00 -11.66 3.18
C TYR A 12 -0.05 -12.62 2.60
N GLY A 13 0.36 -13.48 1.66
CA GLY A 13 -0.52 -14.48 1.04
C GLY A 13 -1.10 -15.47 2.05
N LEU A 14 -0.26 -15.99 2.97
CA LEU A 14 -0.70 -16.89 4.03
C LEU A 14 -1.77 -16.24 4.91
N VAL A 15 -1.53 -15.01 5.37
CA VAL A 15 -2.45 -14.32 6.27
C VAL A 15 -3.75 -13.95 5.56
N SER A 16 -3.69 -13.48 4.31
CA SER A 16 -4.89 -13.20 3.53
C SER A 16 -5.75 -14.45 3.30
N VAL A 17 -5.14 -15.61 3.06
CA VAL A 17 -5.88 -16.89 2.97
C VAL A 17 -6.45 -17.28 4.32
N ALA A 18 -5.67 -17.16 5.41
CA ALA A 18 -6.13 -17.45 6.76
C ALA A 18 -7.31 -16.56 7.15
N ALA A 19 -7.29 -15.27 6.82
CA ALA A 19 -8.38 -14.32 7.07
C ALA A 19 -9.67 -14.74 6.37
N LYS A 20 -9.60 -15.09 5.07
CA LYS A 20 -10.74 -15.61 4.31
C LYS A 20 -11.32 -16.90 4.87
N LEU A 21 -10.51 -17.69 5.58
CA LEU A 21 -10.92 -18.92 6.25
C LEU A 21 -11.34 -18.71 7.71
N GLY A 22 -11.33 -17.47 8.23
CA GLY A 22 -11.65 -17.17 9.63
C GLY A 22 -10.61 -17.69 10.62
N ARG A 23 -9.33 -17.72 10.23
CA ARG A 23 -8.21 -18.32 10.98
C ARG A 23 -7.00 -17.40 11.15
N ALA A 24 -7.11 -16.11 10.80
CA ALA A 24 -5.99 -15.18 10.87
C ALA A 24 -5.49 -14.95 12.31
N ASP A 25 -6.38 -14.98 13.31
CA ASP A 25 -6.07 -14.66 14.70
C ASP A 25 -4.87 -15.44 15.24
N LYS A 26 -4.78 -16.75 14.96
CA LYS A 26 -3.65 -17.57 15.40
C LYS A 26 -2.31 -17.12 14.82
N VAL A 27 -2.32 -16.61 13.59
CA VAL A 27 -1.11 -16.09 12.95
C VAL A 27 -0.75 -14.73 13.54
N LEU A 28 -1.76 -13.87 13.75
CA LEU A 28 -1.59 -12.57 14.37
C LEU A 28 -1.08 -12.66 15.81
N ASP A 29 -1.67 -13.53 16.63
CA ASP A 29 -1.25 -13.76 18.02
C ASP A 29 0.22 -14.15 18.09
N ARG A 30 0.63 -15.11 17.27
CA ARG A 30 2.03 -15.58 17.24
C ARG A 30 3.00 -14.48 16.80
N LEU A 31 2.63 -13.68 15.80
CA LEU A 31 3.45 -12.54 15.36
C LEU A 31 3.46 -11.42 16.41
N GLY A 32 2.35 -11.23 17.13
CA GLY A 32 2.23 -10.30 18.24
C GLY A 32 3.13 -10.68 19.40
N GLU A 33 3.14 -11.96 19.79
CA GLU A 33 4.06 -12.51 20.80
C GLU A 33 5.53 -12.33 20.38
N ALA A 34 5.87 -12.65 19.13
CA ALA A 34 7.22 -12.48 18.61
C ALA A 34 7.67 -11.00 18.64
N ARG A 35 6.79 -10.08 18.25
CA ARG A 35 7.02 -8.63 18.34
C ARG A 35 7.24 -8.16 19.78
N LEU A 36 6.45 -8.67 20.74
CA LEU A 36 6.59 -8.33 22.15
C LEU A 36 7.87 -8.90 22.77
N ALA A 37 8.30 -10.10 22.32
CA ALA A 37 9.54 -10.71 22.76
C ALA A 37 10.79 -9.98 22.24
N SER A 38 10.68 -9.25 21.13
CA SER A 38 11.78 -8.52 20.49
C SER A 38 11.38 -7.06 20.16
N PRO A 39 11.23 -6.19 21.18
CA PRO A 39 10.68 -4.83 21.01
C PRO A 39 11.56 -3.89 20.16
N ASP A 40 12.83 -4.23 19.99
CA ASP A 40 13.80 -3.49 19.19
C ASP A 40 14.01 -4.06 17.79
N ASP A 41 13.36 -5.18 17.46
CA ASP A 41 13.45 -5.82 16.15
C ASP A 41 12.42 -5.22 15.16
N PRO A 42 12.86 -4.40 14.18
CA PRO A 42 11.95 -3.84 13.19
C PRO A 42 11.30 -4.90 12.30
N GLU A 43 11.93 -6.06 12.09
CA GLU A 43 11.38 -7.12 11.23
C GLU A 43 10.24 -7.87 11.93
N ALA A 44 10.34 -8.11 13.25
CA ALA A 44 9.24 -8.66 14.04
C ALA A 44 8.04 -7.69 14.07
N ALA A 45 8.29 -6.39 14.26
CA ALA A 45 7.26 -5.36 14.17
C ALA A 45 6.63 -5.30 12.77
N PHE A 46 7.46 -5.38 11.73
CA PHE A 46 7.02 -5.34 10.34
C PHE A 46 6.18 -6.55 9.95
N ALA A 47 6.60 -7.77 10.31
CA ALA A 47 5.85 -8.98 10.02
C ALA A 47 4.44 -8.93 10.63
N HIS A 48 4.33 -8.45 11.87
CA HIS A 48 3.05 -8.25 12.53
C HIS A 48 2.20 -7.17 11.81
N ALA A 49 2.77 -6.01 11.49
CA ALA A 49 2.06 -4.94 10.78
C ALA A 49 1.58 -5.39 9.38
N LEU A 50 2.43 -6.11 8.63
CA LEU A 50 2.09 -6.66 7.32
C LEU A 50 0.95 -7.67 7.42
N ALA A 51 0.98 -8.55 8.43
CA ALA A 51 -0.09 -9.52 8.67
C ALA A 51 -1.41 -8.82 9.01
N ARG A 52 -1.39 -7.78 9.86
CA ARG A 52 -2.60 -7.00 10.14
C ARG A 52 -3.14 -6.30 8.90
N MET A 53 -2.27 -5.74 8.05
CA MET A 53 -2.72 -5.18 6.76
C MET A 53 -3.41 -6.23 5.89
N ALA A 54 -2.93 -7.48 5.91
CA ALA A 54 -3.48 -8.58 5.11
C ALA A 54 -4.88 -9.04 5.52
N THR A 55 -5.34 -8.66 6.71
CA THR A 55 -6.70 -8.94 7.20
C THR A 55 -7.69 -7.81 6.94
N LEU A 56 -7.21 -6.62 6.58
CA LEU A 56 -8.09 -5.49 6.31
C LEU A 56 -8.94 -5.74 5.06
N PRO A 57 -10.22 -5.33 5.06
CA PRO A 57 -11.06 -5.39 3.88
C PRO A 57 -10.54 -4.45 2.79
N SER A 58 -10.47 -4.95 1.56
CA SER A 58 -9.97 -4.21 0.39
C SER A 58 -10.98 -3.18 -0.17
N ILE A 59 -12.28 -3.31 0.13
CA ILE A 59 -13.34 -2.49 -0.50
C ILE A 59 -14.50 -2.26 0.50
N GLN A 60 -15.07 -1.06 0.46
CA GLN A 60 -16.24 -0.60 1.25
C GLN A 60 -16.03 -0.60 2.76
N VAL A 61 -15.44 0.48 3.26
CA VAL A 61 -15.15 0.69 4.66
C VAL A 61 -16.30 1.48 5.30
N GLY A 62 -17.07 0.82 6.16
CA GLY A 62 -17.94 1.49 7.14
C GLY A 62 -17.11 2.11 8.28
N PHE A 63 -17.75 2.91 9.13
CA PHE A 63 -17.09 3.62 10.24
C PHE A 63 -16.24 2.73 11.16
N GLU A 64 -16.70 1.50 11.38
CA GLU A 64 -16.07 0.54 12.28
C GLU A 64 -14.66 0.13 11.85
N ALA A 65 -14.37 0.10 10.54
CA ALA A 65 -13.04 -0.28 10.04
C ALA A 65 -12.02 0.88 10.08
N HIS A 66 -12.41 2.11 10.43
CA HIS A 66 -11.45 3.22 10.58
C HIS A 66 -10.43 2.97 11.70
N ALA A 67 -10.88 2.42 12.84
CA ALA A 67 -10.00 2.10 13.95
C ALA A 67 -8.92 1.09 13.54
N GLU A 68 -9.31 0.04 12.79
CA GLU A 68 -8.39 -0.97 12.31
C GLU A 68 -7.34 -0.39 11.36
N PHE A 69 -7.73 0.50 10.43
CA PHE A 69 -6.78 1.16 9.53
C PHE A 69 -5.77 2.01 10.31
N THR A 70 -6.23 2.82 11.27
CA THR A 70 -5.37 3.65 12.12
C THR A 70 -4.38 2.80 12.90
N GLU A 71 -4.82 1.69 13.49
CA GLU A 71 -3.93 0.79 14.21
C GLU A 71 -2.84 0.17 13.33
N VAL A 72 -3.15 -0.18 12.07
CA VAL A 72 -2.14 -0.70 11.14
C VAL A 72 -1.20 0.41 10.65
N ILE A 73 -1.70 1.63 10.44
CA ILE A 73 -0.88 2.81 10.13
C ILE A 73 0.14 3.07 11.25
N ASP A 74 -0.30 3.03 12.50
CA ASP A 74 0.56 3.21 13.68
C ASP A 74 1.57 2.06 13.81
N ALA A 75 1.16 0.82 13.53
CA ALA A 75 2.08 -0.31 13.52
C ALA A 75 3.19 -0.15 12.48
N PHE A 76 2.89 0.32 11.26
CA PHE A 76 3.92 0.68 10.29
C PHE A 76 4.75 1.90 10.73
N GLY A 77 4.16 2.84 11.46
CA GLY A 77 4.90 3.94 12.10
C GLY A 77 6.01 3.43 13.03
N GLN A 78 5.68 2.49 13.91
CA GLN A 78 6.64 1.88 14.85
C GLN A 78 7.79 1.16 14.14
N VAL A 79 7.52 0.55 12.97
CA VAL A 79 8.57 -0.03 12.10
C VAL A 79 9.48 1.07 11.58
N LEU A 80 8.90 2.15 11.06
CA LEU A 80 9.65 3.25 10.43
C LEU A 80 10.43 4.11 11.43
N ASP A 81 10.04 4.14 12.70
CA ASP A 81 10.83 4.77 13.77
C ASP A 81 12.17 4.04 13.99
N ARG A 82 12.21 2.73 13.72
CA ARG A 82 13.38 1.87 13.89
C ARG A 82 14.16 1.64 12.59
N GLU A 83 13.45 1.44 11.48
CA GLU A 83 14.02 1.28 10.14
C GLU A 83 13.37 2.28 9.17
N PRO A 84 13.82 3.56 9.17
CA PRO A 84 13.22 4.61 8.35
C PRO A 84 13.26 4.35 6.85
N ARG A 85 14.17 3.47 6.40
CA ARG A 85 14.36 3.11 4.98
C ARG A 85 13.67 1.80 4.63
N HIS A 86 12.68 1.37 5.42
CA HIS A 86 11.86 0.22 5.13
C HIS A 86 10.84 0.52 4.02
N TRP A 87 11.06 0.00 2.81
CA TRP A 87 10.25 0.36 1.64
C TRP A 87 8.78 -0.04 1.80
N LEU A 88 8.52 -1.32 2.11
CA LEU A 88 7.15 -1.84 2.14
C LEU A 88 6.31 -1.30 3.31
N ALA A 89 6.90 -1.11 4.49
CA ALA A 89 6.24 -0.44 5.61
C ALA A 89 5.81 0.99 5.26
N ARG A 90 6.70 1.78 4.62
CA ARG A 90 6.38 3.14 4.19
C ARG A 90 5.30 3.16 3.11
N TYR A 91 5.41 2.29 2.12
CA TYR A 91 4.40 2.15 1.07
C TYR A 91 3.04 1.74 1.65
N GLY A 92 3.02 0.72 2.52
CA GLY A 92 1.82 0.23 3.19
C GLY A 92 1.14 1.32 4.01
N ARG A 93 1.91 2.09 4.80
CA ARG A 93 1.41 3.23 5.56
C ARG A 93 0.79 4.30 4.67
N ALA A 94 1.51 4.74 3.62
CA ALA A 94 1.01 5.74 2.68
C ALA A 94 -0.29 5.27 1.99
N ARG A 95 -0.31 4.01 1.57
CA ARG A 95 -1.48 3.39 0.95
C ARG A 95 -2.69 3.40 1.88
N LEU A 96 -2.53 2.95 3.12
CA LEU A 96 -3.64 2.89 4.07
C LEU A 96 -4.20 4.28 4.37
N ARG A 97 -3.33 5.28 4.52
CA ARG A 97 -3.72 6.69 4.67
C ARG A 97 -4.54 7.21 3.49
N ALA A 98 -4.14 6.84 2.26
CA ALA A 98 -4.87 7.20 1.04
C ALA A 98 -6.23 6.50 0.90
N LEU A 99 -6.44 5.38 1.60
CA LEU A 99 -7.68 4.59 1.56
C LEU A 99 -8.65 4.92 2.69
N ILE A 100 -8.25 5.73 3.68
CA ILE A 100 -9.17 6.20 4.72
C ILE A 100 -10.33 6.95 4.03
N PRO A 101 -11.59 6.52 4.20
CA PRO A 101 -12.72 7.06 3.44
C PRO A 101 -12.87 8.57 3.62
N SER A 102 -13.00 9.29 2.51
CA SER A 102 -13.31 10.73 2.48
C SER A 102 -14.79 11.04 2.72
N SER A 103 -15.65 10.03 2.86
CA SER A 103 -17.12 10.15 2.98
C SER A 103 -17.62 10.71 4.31
N TYR A 104 -16.72 11.17 5.19
CA TYR A 104 -17.08 11.89 6.40
C TYR A 104 -17.34 13.36 6.11
N GLY A 105 -18.60 13.72 5.86
CA GLY A 105 -19.07 15.10 5.63
C GLY A 105 -18.79 16.12 6.76
N ALA A 106 -18.07 15.74 7.82
CA ALA A 106 -17.65 16.62 8.92
C ALA A 106 -16.12 16.64 9.19
N PHE A 107 -15.31 15.84 8.46
CA PHE A 107 -13.87 15.64 8.76
C PHE A 107 -12.95 15.95 7.57
N THR A 108 -13.29 16.94 6.75
CA THR A 108 -12.48 17.37 5.60
C THR A 108 -11.03 17.70 5.95
N VAL A 109 -10.79 18.24 7.15
CA VAL A 109 -9.44 18.56 7.66
C VAL A 109 -8.62 17.29 7.95
N GLN A 110 -9.24 16.25 8.51
CA GLN A 110 -8.55 15.00 8.85
C GLN A 110 -8.18 14.21 7.58
N VAL A 111 -9.06 14.19 6.58
CA VAL A 111 -8.77 13.58 5.26
C VAL A 111 -7.60 14.32 4.57
N SER A 112 -7.60 15.64 4.63
CA SER A 112 -6.49 16.45 4.08
C SER A 112 -5.16 16.19 4.80
N SER A 113 -5.20 15.98 6.12
CA SER A 113 -4.02 15.61 6.92
C SER A 113 -3.45 14.24 6.52
N GLU A 114 -4.30 13.21 6.40
CA GLU A 114 -3.84 11.87 6.02
C GLU A 114 -3.28 11.82 4.60
N LEU A 115 -3.90 12.51 3.64
CA LEU A 115 -3.36 12.64 2.28
C LEU A 115 -2.02 13.39 2.26
N THR A 116 -1.86 14.42 3.09
CA THR A 116 -0.58 15.14 3.24
C THR A 116 0.50 14.23 3.82
N HIS A 117 0.17 13.42 4.82
CA HIS A 117 1.11 12.45 5.38
C HIS A 117 1.46 11.33 4.39
N ALA A 118 0.47 10.83 3.63
CA ALA A 118 0.69 9.85 2.57
C ALA A 118 1.63 10.41 1.48
N ALA A 119 1.41 11.67 1.09
CA ALA A 119 2.28 12.37 0.16
C ALA A 119 3.74 12.40 0.63
N GLY A 120 3.98 12.83 1.88
CA GLY A 120 5.33 12.88 2.43
C GLY A 120 6.01 11.52 2.50
N ASP A 121 5.26 10.45 2.79
CA ASP A 121 5.80 9.08 2.73
C ASP A 121 6.21 8.67 1.31
N LEU A 122 5.44 9.07 0.29
CA LEU A 122 5.71 8.74 -1.09
C LEU A 122 6.87 9.55 -1.67
N ASP A 123 7.01 10.82 -1.29
CA ASP A 123 8.15 11.64 -1.68
C ASP A 123 9.46 11.05 -1.12
N LEU A 124 9.47 10.65 0.15
CA LEU A 124 10.61 9.95 0.74
C LEU A 124 10.91 8.60 0.08
N LEU A 125 9.89 7.87 -0.39
CA LEU A 125 10.12 6.65 -1.17
C LEU A 125 10.78 6.95 -2.52
N ARG A 126 10.28 7.95 -3.25
CA ARG A 126 10.82 8.37 -4.55
C ARG A 126 12.28 8.81 -4.43
N GLU A 127 12.60 9.61 -3.41
CA GLU A 127 13.97 10.04 -3.10
C GLU A 127 14.89 8.83 -2.84
N HIS A 128 14.46 7.88 -2.02
CA HIS A 128 15.26 6.70 -1.71
C HIS A 128 15.41 5.72 -2.88
N GLN A 129 14.41 5.63 -3.77
CA GLN A 129 14.43 4.77 -4.95
C GLN A 129 15.45 5.24 -6.00
N ALA A 130 15.66 6.55 -6.15
CA ALA A 130 16.59 7.10 -7.14
C ALA A 130 18.05 6.58 -6.97
N GLY A 131 18.42 6.17 -5.76
CA GLY A 131 19.76 5.63 -5.45
C GLY A 131 19.86 4.10 -5.44
N VAL A 132 18.82 3.36 -5.83
CA VAL A 132 18.76 1.89 -5.74
C VAL A 132 18.48 1.29 -7.11
N ALA A 133 19.04 0.09 -7.38
CA ALA A 133 18.75 -0.65 -8.60
C ALA A 133 17.23 -0.81 -8.79
N SER A 134 16.76 -0.48 -9.99
CA SER A 134 15.33 -0.49 -10.32
C SER A 134 14.66 -1.80 -9.93
N GLN A 135 13.49 -1.70 -9.28
CA GLN A 135 12.68 -2.84 -8.88
C GLN A 135 11.32 -2.80 -9.58
N PRO A 136 10.74 -3.96 -9.93
CA PRO A 136 9.43 -4.05 -10.59
C PRO A 136 8.33 -3.22 -9.92
N TYR A 137 8.27 -3.28 -8.59
CA TYR A 137 7.22 -2.68 -7.79
C TYR A 137 7.44 -1.18 -7.51
N PHE A 138 8.52 -0.56 -7.99
CA PHE A 138 8.73 0.88 -7.80
C PHE A 138 7.71 1.73 -8.55
N ALA A 139 7.21 1.26 -9.69
CA ALA A 139 6.13 1.90 -10.41
C ALA A 139 4.86 2.06 -9.53
N SER A 140 4.64 1.19 -8.54
CA SER A 140 3.49 1.26 -7.63
C SER A 140 3.57 2.49 -6.73
N CYS A 141 4.77 2.89 -6.35
CA CYS A 141 5.00 4.11 -5.59
C CYS A 141 4.64 5.35 -6.42
N HIS A 142 5.14 5.43 -7.65
CA HIS A 142 4.84 6.55 -8.55
C HIS A 142 3.34 6.63 -8.84
N ALA A 143 2.71 5.49 -9.08
CA ALA A 143 1.29 5.43 -9.39
C ALA A 143 0.42 5.80 -8.18
N LEU A 144 0.72 5.30 -6.98
CA LEU A 144 0.01 5.70 -5.76
C LEU A 144 0.16 7.21 -5.48
N ALA A 145 1.33 7.77 -5.74
CA ALA A 145 1.56 9.20 -5.54
C ALA A 145 0.80 10.09 -6.53
N VAL A 146 0.65 9.68 -7.79
CA VAL A 146 -0.26 10.35 -8.75
C VAL A 146 -1.68 10.41 -8.21
N VAL A 147 -2.14 9.31 -7.61
CA VAL A 147 -3.49 9.25 -7.04
C VAL A 147 -3.61 10.15 -5.81
N VAL A 148 -2.64 10.10 -4.88
CA VAL A 148 -2.64 10.96 -3.69
C VAL A 148 -2.57 12.43 -4.09
N ASP A 149 -1.76 12.80 -5.10
CA ASP A 149 -1.71 14.14 -5.66
C ASP A 149 -3.10 14.61 -6.09
N GLN A 150 -3.79 13.81 -6.91
CA GLN A 150 -5.14 14.15 -7.37
C GLN A 150 -6.16 14.28 -6.24
N LEU A 151 -6.18 13.32 -5.30
CA LEU A 151 -7.10 13.36 -4.15
C LEU A 151 -6.83 14.57 -3.23
N SER A 152 -5.57 15.00 -3.14
CA SER A 152 -5.16 16.18 -2.38
C SER A 152 -5.36 17.51 -3.12
N GLY A 153 -5.82 17.47 -4.39
CA GLY A 153 -5.95 18.66 -5.24
C GLY A 153 -4.62 19.20 -5.79
N ARG A 154 -3.52 18.44 -5.66
CA ARG A 154 -2.23 18.74 -6.29
C ARG A 154 -2.22 18.28 -7.74
N LEU A 155 -1.44 18.96 -8.58
CA LEU A 155 -1.21 18.54 -9.96
C LEU A 155 -0.32 17.30 -9.98
N PRO A 156 -0.80 16.14 -10.46
CA PRO A 156 0.00 14.93 -10.52
C PRO A 156 1.10 15.04 -11.58
N ASP A 157 2.31 14.61 -11.23
CA ASP A 157 3.40 14.42 -12.21
C ASP A 157 3.39 12.98 -12.74
N LEU A 158 2.99 12.83 -14.01
CA LEU A 158 2.96 11.54 -14.71
C LEU A 158 4.31 11.16 -15.33
N SER A 159 5.30 12.06 -15.39
CA SER A 159 6.55 11.85 -16.12
C SER A 159 7.35 10.66 -15.56
N ALA A 160 7.48 10.58 -14.24
CA ALA A 160 8.18 9.49 -13.56
C ALA A 160 7.47 8.14 -13.78
N LEU A 161 6.13 8.13 -13.77
CA LEU A 161 5.35 6.92 -14.03
C LEU A 161 5.51 6.45 -15.49
N ARG A 162 5.50 7.38 -16.45
CA ARG A 162 5.73 7.08 -17.89
C ARG A 162 7.13 6.55 -18.17
N ALA A 163 8.12 6.96 -17.38
CA ALA A 163 9.49 6.50 -17.50
C ALA A 163 9.71 5.08 -16.93
N CYS A 164 8.73 4.54 -16.20
CA CYS A 164 8.82 3.17 -15.68
C CYS A 164 8.70 2.16 -16.82
N ALA A 165 9.57 1.14 -16.81
CA ALA A 165 9.42 0.00 -17.70
C ALA A 165 8.20 -0.85 -17.25
N PRO A 166 7.52 -1.54 -18.18
CA PRO A 166 6.63 -2.64 -17.83
C PRO A 166 7.39 -3.70 -17.06
N VAL A 167 6.90 -4.12 -15.90
CA VAL A 167 7.60 -5.16 -15.12
C VAL A 167 6.62 -6.14 -14.51
N PRO A 168 6.81 -7.46 -14.71
CA PRO A 168 6.00 -8.45 -14.03
C PRO A 168 6.27 -8.35 -12.53
N VAL A 169 5.25 -7.97 -11.77
CA VAL A 169 5.31 -8.00 -10.30
C VAL A 169 5.27 -9.48 -9.91
N GLY A 170 6.45 -10.11 -9.82
CA GLY A 170 6.66 -11.51 -9.45
C GLY A 170 6.35 -11.82 -7.98
N LEU A 171 5.35 -11.14 -7.42
CA LEU A 171 4.87 -11.21 -6.05
C LEU A 171 3.36 -11.49 -6.10
N PRO A 172 2.92 -12.75 -6.18
CA PRO A 172 1.51 -13.09 -6.39
C PRO A 172 0.54 -12.50 -5.37
N ALA A 173 0.94 -12.36 -4.10
CA ALA A 173 0.06 -11.90 -3.05
C ALA A 173 0.14 -10.36 -2.88
N LEU A 174 1.36 -9.83 -2.74
CA LEU A 174 1.60 -8.39 -2.61
C LEU A 174 1.28 -7.64 -3.91
N GLY A 175 1.41 -8.28 -5.07
CA GLY A 175 1.08 -7.68 -6.37
C GLY A 175 -0.36 -7.15 -6.42
N ALA A 176 -1.29 -7.83 -5.75
CA ALA A 176 -2.66 -7.34 -5.61
C ALA A 176 -2.70 -5.98 -4.90
N ILE A 177 -2.03 -5.83 -3.76
CA ILE A 177 -1.98 -4.58 -2.99
C ILE A 177 -1.22 -3.49 -3.72
N LEU A 178 -0.09 -3.84 -4.34
CA LEU A 178 0.77 -2.93 -5.07
C LEU A 178 0.04 -2.31 -6.28
N CYS A 179 -0.98 -3.00 -6.79
CA CYS A 179 -1.86 -2.52 -7.85
C CYS A 179 -3.21 -2.00 -7.34
N GLU A 180 -3.63 -2.34 -6.11
CA GLU A 180 -4.98 -2.08 -5.61
C GLU A 180 -5.34 -0.59 -5.51
N PRO A 181 -4.49 0.31 -5.00
CA PRO A 181 -4.80 1.74 -4.97
C PRO A 181 -5.14 2.26 -6.36
N LEU A 182 -4.55 1.66 -7.39
CA LEU A 182 -4.70 2.04 -8.78
C LEU A 182 -6.03 1.56 -9.35
N VAL A 183 -6.60 0.48 -8.81
CA VAL A 183 -7.92 -0.03 -9.19
C VAL A 183 -9.03 0.66 -8.39
N THR A 184 -8.89 0.69 -7.07
CA THR A 184 -9.90 1.24 -6.14
C THR A 184 -10.07 2.74 -6.31
N LEU A 185 -8.98 3.47 -6.55
CA LEU A 185 -9.04 4.93 -6.68
C LEU A 185 -9.27 5.36 -8.13
N HIS A 186 -8.91 4.55 -9.14
CA HIS A 186 -9.37 4.78 -10.52
C HIS A 186 -10.90 4.73 -10.63
N ALA A 187 -11.54 3.78 -9.95
CA ALA A 187 -13.00 3.73 -9.87
C ALA A 187 -13.61 5.03 -9.25
N ALA A 188 -12.83 5.79 -8.48
CA ALA A 188 -13.25 7.07 -7.90
C ALA A 188 -13.05 8.28 -8.84
N GLY A 189 -12.70 8.07 -10.11
CA GLY A 189 -12.66 9.12 -11.13
C GLY A 189 -11.27 9.62 -11.54
N VAL A 190 -10.23 8.80 -11.40
CA VAL A 190 -8.92 9.11 -11.98
C VAL A 190 -9.04 9.10 -13.52
N GLY A 191 -8.51 10.13 -14.18
CA GLY A 191 -8.65 10.31 -15.63
C GLY A 191 -8.14 9.12 -16.47
N PRO A 192 -8.69 8.93 -17.69
CA PRO A 192 -8.46 7.75 -18.55
C PRO A 192 -6.98 7.50 -18.88
N GLU A 193 -6.18 8.56 -18.91
CA GLU A 193 -4.73 8.50 -19.14
C GLU A 193 -3.99 7.68 -18.08
N VAL A 194 -4.38 7.76 -16.81
CA VAL A 194 -3.75 6.94 -15.76
C VAL A 194 -4.12 5.48 -15.96
N GLY A 195 -5.37 5.18 -16.33
CA GLY A 195 -5.81 3.81 -16.65
C GLY A 195 -5.02 3.17 -17.80
N GLU A 196 -4.65 3.94 -18.82
CA GLU A 196 -3.77 3.50 -19.91
C GLU A 196 -2.36 3.19 -19.43
N LEU A 197 -1.76 4.08 -18.64
CA LEU A 197 -0.42 3.88 -18.08
C LEU A 197 -0.36 2.63 -17.20
N LEU A 198 -1.39 2.39 -16.38
CA LEU A 198 -1.47 1.21 -15.52
C LEU A 198 -1.53 -0.09 -16.29
N ARG A 199 -2.28 -0.14 -17.40
CA ARG A 199 -2.31 -1.30 -18.29
C ARG A 199 -0.94 -1.57 -18.91
N GLY A 200 -0.23 -0.50 -19.31
CA GLY A 200 1.13 -0.62 -19.84
C GLY A 200 2.12 -1.19 -18.82
N LEU A 201 1.95 -0.86 -17.54
CA LEU A 201 2.89 -1.25 -16.48
C LEU A 201 2.57 -2.61 -15.85
N TYR A 202 1.29 -2.96 -15.71
CA TYR A 202 0.80 -4.10 -14.92
C TYR A 202 -0.23 -4.96 -15.66
N GLY A 203 -0.25 -4.96 -16.99
CA GLY A 203 -1.27 -5.65 -17.78
C GLY A 203 -1.39 -7.16 -17.54
N ASP A 204 -0.36 -7.78 -16.95
CA ASP A 204 -0.34 -9.18 -16.53
C ASP A 204 -1.06 -9.44 -15.20
N GLN A 205 -1.31 -8.40 -14.40
CA GLN A 205 -1.97 -8.51 -13.12
C GLN A 205 -3.50 -8.65 -13.29
N PRO A 206 -4.12 -9.71 -12.75
CA PRO A 206 -5.56 -9.95 -12.90
C PRO A 206 -6.46 -8.83 -12.36
N ALA A 207 -5.96 -8.02 -11.41
CA ALA A 207 -6.66 -6.86 -10.88
C ALA A 207 -6.75 -5.73 -11.92
N VAL A 208 -5.68 -5.50 -12.68
CA VAL A 208 -5.58 -4.42 -13.69
C VAL A 208 -6.30 -4.81 -14.98
N ALA A 209 -6.19 -6.07 -15.42
CA ALA A 209 -6.90 -6.57 -16.60
C ALA A 209 -8.43 -6.39 -16.50
N ARG A 210 -8.99 -6.51 -15.29
CA ARG A 210 -10.43 -6.32 -15.04
C ARG A 210 -10.89 -4.86 -15.19
N VAL A 211 -10.03 -3.89 -14.89
CA VAL A 211 -10.33 -2.46 -15.08
C VAL A 211 -10.43 -2.11 -16.57
N GLY A 212 -9.60 -2.73 -17.42
CA GLY A 212 -9.60 -2.49 -18.86
C GLY A 212 -10.74 -3.14 -19.64
N ALA A 213 -11.40 -4.16 -19.10
CA ALA A 213 -12.51 -4.87 -19.76
C ALA A 213 -13.89 -4.24 -19.49
N GLY A 214 -13.96 -3.23 -18.62
CA GLY A 214 -15.20 -2.57 -18.19
C GLY A 214 -15.33 -1.11 -18.63
N ALA A 215 -14.54 -0.66 -19.62
CA ALA A 215 -14.65 0.65 -20.27
C ALA A 215 -15.29 0.53 -21.66
#